data_AF-A0A5N8YP49-F1
#
_entry.id   AF-A0A5N8YP49-F1
#
_cell.length_a   1.000
_cell.length_b   1.000
_cell.length_c   1.000
_cell.angle_alpha   90.00
_cell.angle_beta   90.00
_cell.angle_gamma   90.00
#
_symmetry.space_group_name_H-M   'P 1'
#
loop_
_entity.id
_entity.type
_entity.pdbx_description
1 polymer ?
#
loop_
_entity_poly.entity_id
_entity_poly.type
_entity_poly.pdbx_seq_one_letter_code
_entity_poly.pdbx_strand_id
1 'polypeptide(L)'
;VLAHKIILDGQRAVGVIAESGGEVFTIQSDQVIVSSGAIASPQLLMLSGIGPKSHLEELGIETLLDLPGVGENLRDHPAAFALFKGDSEPPDIDAPNIQIGLRISPEGSPTDADLQISPILMSSEHAPSSVVIESDDFHFGISFALQNARGSGRIKLASTDPGEQPYINYDYLSDPYDRQQMRQGLRMALEIASESPFKEYIIERLNPTDADLQSDDSMDDWLLRNAYTQHHSSGTCKMGSASDPMAVVNQYGHVYGIDNLRVVDASIMPDVIRANTNATTIMIAEKVADWIKEGI
;
A
#
# COMPACT_ATOMS: atom_id res chain seq x y z
N VAL A 1 -22.40 -4.48 -3.17
CA VAL A 1 -22.81 -3.08 -3.39
C VAL A 1 -21.58 -2.31 -3.85
N LEU A 2 -21.66 -1.58 -4.96
CA LEU A 2 -20.59 -0.76 -5.51
C LEU A 2 -21.03 0.72 -5.51
N ALA A 3 -20.20 1.63 -5.00
CA ALA A 3 -20.47 3.07 -5.11
C ALA A 3 -19.92 3.60 -6.44
N HIS A 4 -20.77 4.26 -7.23
CA HIS A 4 -20.40 4.76 -8.56
C HIS A 4 -19.90 6.21 -8.47
N LYS A 5 -20.61 7.04 -7.71
CA LYS A 5 -20.38 8.48 -7.65
C LYS A 5 -20.99 9.10 -6.40
N ILE A 6 -20.33 10.09 -5.82
CA ILE A 6 -20.88 10.98 -4.81
C ILE A 6 -21.66 12.09 -5.51
N ILE A 7 -22.85 12.40 -5.01
CA ILE A 7 -23.72 13.44 -5.55
C ILE A 7 -23.45 14.74 -4.78
N LEU A 8 -23.21 15.82 -5.53
CA LEU A 8 -22.97 17.15 -4.98
C LEU A 8 -24.11 18.10 -5.36
N ASP A 9 -24.50 18.97 -4.41
CA ASP A 9 -25.27 20.19 -4.64
C ASP A 9 -24.36 21.39 -4.34
N GLY A 10 -23.80 22.00 -5.38
CA GLY A 10 -22.70 22.94 -5.25
C GLY A 10 -21.48 22.28 -4.59
N GLN A 11 -21.04 22.80 -3.44
CA GLN A 11 -19.92 22.28 -2.66
C GLN A 11 -20.38 21.37 -1.50
N ARG A 12 -21.59 20.82 -1.54
CA ARG A 12 -22.12 19.96 -0.46
C ARG A 12 -22.41 18.56 -0.97
N ALA A 13 -21.88 17.54 -0.30
CA ALA A 13 -22.26 16.15 -0.56
C ALA A 13 -23.69 15.88 -0.04
N VAL A 14 -24.55 15.32 -0.89
CA VAL A 14 -25.98 15.07 -0.61
C VAL A 14 -26.39 13.61 -0.81
N GLY A 15 -25.48 12.75 -1.25
CA GLY A 15 -25.81 11.35 -1.47
C GLY A 15 -24.77 10.60 -2.30
N VAL A 16 -25.11 9.37 -2.66
CA VAL A 16 -24.27 8.46 -3.47
C VAL A 16 -25.16 7.72 -4.47
N ILE A 17 -24.68 7.58 -5.70
CA ILE A 17 -25.20 6.62 -6.68
C ILE A 17 -24.49 5.29 -6.43
N ALA A 18 -25.24 4.22 -6.21
CA ALA A 18 -24.71 2.89 -5.92
C ALA A 18 -25.41 1.81 -6.74
N GLU A 19 -24.75 0.66 -6.88
CA GLU A 19 -25.29 -0.53 -7.52
C GLU A 19 -25.30 -1.73 -6.57
N SER A 20 -26.38 -2.49 -6.59
CA SER A 20 -26.47 -3.79 -5.90
C SER A 20 -27.36 -4.75 -6.69
N GLY A 21 -26.87 -5.96 -6.95
CA GLY A 21 -27.63 -6.96 -7.69
C GLY A 21 -27.97 -6.55 -9.13
N GLY A 22 -27.16 -5.68 -9.76
CA GLY A 22 -27.40 -5.13 -11.09
C GLY A 22 -28.36 -3.94 -11.14
N GLU A 23 -28.92 -3.52 -10.00
CA GLU A 23 -29.78 -2.35 -9.92
C GLU A 23 -28.98 -1.13 -9.45
N VAL A 24 -29.03 -0.05 -10.22
CA VAL A 24 -28.44 1.25 -9.87
C VAL A 24 -29.51 2.11 -9.19
N PHE A 25 -29.19 2.64 -8.02
CA PHE A 25 -30.08 3.48 -7.22
C PHE A 25 -29.33 4.60 -6.51
N THR A 26 -30.09 5.61 -6.09
CA THR A 26 -29.56 6.78 -5.39
C THR A 26 -29.90 6.69 -3.90
N ILE A 27 -28.89 6.89 -3.06
CA ILE A 27 -29.03 7.05 -1.61
C ILE A 27 -28.81 8.53 -1.28
N GLN A 28 -29.81 9.18 -0.70
CA GLN A 28 -29.69 10.55 -0.19
C GLN A 28 -29.15 10.52 1.23
N SER A 29 -28.30 11.48 1.59
CA SER A 29 -27.68 11.55 2.91
C SER A 29 -27.27 12.97 3.27
N ASP A 30 -27.41 13.32 4.55
CA ASP A 30 -26.86 14.58 5.08
C ASP A 30 -25.34 14.54 5.27
N GLN A 31 -24.71 13.37 5.22
CA GLN A 31 -23.27 13.20 5.31
C GLN A 31 -22.83 11.94 4.56
N VAL A 32 -21.73 12.04 3.82
CA VAL A 32 -21.08 10.92 3.13
C VAL A 32 -19.72 10.67 3.76
N ILE A 33 -19.45 9.42 4.13
CA ILE A 33 -18.15 8.97 4.65
C ILE A 33 -17.62 7.91 3.69
N VAL A 34 -16.50 8.23 3.03
CA VAL A 34 -15.80 7.32 2.12
C VAL A 34 -14.79 6.52 2.94
N SER A 35 -14.95 5.20 2.91
CA SER A 35 -14.08 4.24 3.61
C SER A 35 -13.75 3.04 2.73
N SER A 36 -13.54 3.26 1.43
CA SER A 36 -13.25 2.21 0.44
C SER A 36 -11.76 1.87 0.32
N GLY A 37 -10.91 2.47 1.16
CA GLY A 37 -9.49 2.16 1.26
C GLY A 37 -8.61 2.95 0.30
N ALA A 38 -7.29 2.79 0.42
CA ALA A 38 -6.29 3.59 -0.29
C ALA A 38 -6.33 3.50 -1.83
N ILE A 39 -7.03 2.51 -2.40
CA ILE A 39 -7.15 2.37 -3.85
C ILE A 39 -8.50 2.94 -4.32
N ALA A 40 -9.61 2.51 -3.72
CA ALA A 40 -10.94 2.84 -4.21
C ALA A 40 -11.48 4.19 -3.70
N SER A 41 -10.97 4.73 -2.58
CA SER A 41 -11.36 6.07 -2.09
C SER A 41 -10.97 7.19 -3.07
N PRO A 42 -9.70 7.30 -3.53
CA PRO A 42 -9.35 8.30 -4.54
C PRO A 42 -10.06 8.05 -5.88
N GLN A 43 -10.30 6.79 -6.26
CA GLN A 43 -11.08 6.45 -7.46
C GLN A 43 -12.51 7.01 -7.36
N LEU A 44 -13.21 6.78 -6.25
CA LEU A 44 -14.56 7.28 -6.04
C LEU A 44 -14.60 8.81 -6.05
N LEU A 45 -13.63 9.49 -5.43
CA LEU A 45 -13.53 10.95 -5.48
C LEU A 45 -13.35 11.45 -6.93
N MET A 46 -12.42 10.85 -7.70
CA MET A 46 -12.18 11.24 -9.08
C MET A 46 -13.40 11.01 -9.98
N LEU A 47 -14.08 9.85 -9.87
CA LEU A 47 -15.33 9.58 -10.58
C LEU A 47 -16.45 10.56 -10.19
N SER A 48 -16.35 11.13 -8.99
CA SER A 48 -17.24 12.17 -8.48
C SER A 48 -16.91 13.58 -8.96
N GLY A 49 -15.87 13.76 -9.77
CA GLY A 49 -15.42 15.08 -10.24
C GLY A 49 -14.56 15.83 -9.23
N ILE A 50 -14.02 15.13 -8.22
CA ILE A 50 -13.14 15.69 -7.18
C ILE A 50 -11.74 15.07 -7.36
N GLY A 51 -10.79 15.84 -7.88
CA GLY A 51 -9.44 15.34 -8.12
C GLY A 51 -8.62 16.22 -9.07
N PRO A 52 -7.50 15.70 -9.63
CA PRO A 52 -6.63 16.48 -10.50
C PRO A 52 -7.35 16.87 -11.79
N LYS A 53 -7.61 18.16 -11.98
CA LYS A 53 -8.41 18.68 -13.11
C LYS A 53 -7.98 18.14 -14.48
N SER A 54 -6.68 18.15 -14.78
CA SER A 54 -6.17 17.71 -16.07
C SER A 54 -6.49 16.23 -16.35
N HIS A 55 -6.39 15.37 -15.33
CA HIS A 55 -6.70 13.95 -15.47
C HIS A 55 -8.20 13.69 -15.63
N LEU A 56 -9.04 14.45 -14.93
CA LEU A 56 -10.50 14.35 -15.08
C LEU A 56 -10.95 14.79 -16.49
N GLU A 57 -10.38 15.89 -16.99
CA GLU A 57 -10.66 16.40 -18.34
C GLU A 57 -10.22 15.41 -19.43
N GLU A 58 -9.09 14.70 -19.26
CA GLU A 58 -8.62 13.63 -20.16
C GLU A 58 -9.66 12.52 -20.36
N LEU A 59 -10.49 12.25 -19.35
CA LEU A 59 -11.54 11.22 -19.36
C LEU A 59 -12.95 11.78 -19.62
N GLY A 60 -13.07 13.09 -19.88
CA GLY A 60 -14.35 13.75 -20.08
C GLY A 60 -15.22 13.87 -18.82
N ILE A 61 -14.60 13.80 -17.63
CA ILE A 61 -15.27 14.02 -16.35
C ILE A 61 -15.30 15.52 -16.05
N GLU A 62 -16.48 16.06 -15.74
CA GLU A 62 -16.60 17.43 -15.24
C GLU A 62 -15.84 17.58 -13.91
N THR A 63 -14.88 18.50 -13.87
CA THR A 63 -14.17 18.82 -12.64
C THR A 63 -15.02 19.75 -11.78
N LEU A 64 -15.62 19.22 -10.73
CA LEU A 64 -16.40 19.97 -9.74
C LEU A 64 -15.50 20.63 -8.70
N LEU A 65 -14.37 19.98 -8.37
CA LEU A 65 -13.32 20.53 -7.53
C LEU A 65 -11.95 20.03 -8.01
N ASP A 66 -11.06 20.97 -8.32
CA ASP A 66 -9.65 20.65 -8.60
C ASP A 66 -8.91 20.44 -7.27
N LEU A 67 -8.61 19.17 -6.98
CA LEU A 67 -7.92 18.75 -5.77
C LEU A 67 -6.75 17.83 -6.17
N PRO A 68 -5.58 18.40 -6.52
CA PRO A 68 -4.50 17.69 -7.19
C PRO A 68 -3.84 16.60 -6.33
N GLY A 69 -4.09 16.58 -5.02
CA GLY A 69 -3.62 15.53 -4.11
C GLY A 69 -4.37 14.20 -4.22
N VAL A 70 -5.59 14.17 -4.80
CA VAL A 70 -6.38 12.94 -4.90
C VAL A 70 -5.70 11.94 -5.82
N GLY A 71 -5.37 10.76 -5.28
CA GLY A 71 -4.69 9.67 -5.97
C GLY A 71 -3.17 9.77 -5.95
N GLU A 72 -2.57 10.89 -5.56
CA GLU A 72 -1.12 11.05 -5.42
C GLU A 72 -0.63 10.57 -4.04
N ASN A 73 0.67 10.47 -3.82
CA ASN A 73 1.26 10.02 -2.54
C ASN A 73 0.79 8.59 -2.15
N LEU A 74 0.69 7.68 -3.11
CA LEU A 74 0.48 6.26 -2.82
C LEU A 74 1.71 5.73 -2.06
N ARG A 75 1.52 5.36 -0.80
CA ARG A 75 2.54 4.81 0.09
C ARG A 75 2.29 3.33 0.33
N ASP A 76 3.37 2.60 0.57
CA ASP A 76 3.37 1.18 0.93
C ASP A 76 4.74 0.81 1.52
N HIS A 77 4.90 -0.43 1.96
CA HIS A 77 6.18 -1.02 2.31
C HIS A 77 6.69 -1.90 1.17
N PRO A 78 7.65 -1.44 0.35
CA PRO A 78 8.30 -2.30 -0.62
C PRO A 78 9.06 -3.40 0.11
N ALA A 79 8.86 -4.64 -0.34
CA ALA A 79 9.46 -5.83 0.22
C ALA A 79 10.12 -6.67 -0.87
N ALA A 80 11.11 -7.46 -0.49
CA ALA A 80 11.66 -8.52 -1.33
C ALA A 80 12.00 -9.73 -0.45
N PHE A 81 12.30 -10.86 -1.10
CA PHE A 81 12.53 -12.13 -0.41
C PHE A 81 13.83 -12.77 -0.91
N ALA A 82 14.68 -13.19 0.00
CA ALA A 82 15.67 -14.23 -0.29
C ALA A 82 14.98 -15.58 -0.11
N LEU A 83 14.99 -16.42 -1.15
CA LEU A 83 14.28 -17.69 -1.24
C LEU A 83 15.24 -18.88 -1.16
N PHE A 84 14.86 -19.87 -0.37
CA PHE A 84 15.66 -21.05 -0.09
C PHE A 84 14.85 -22.33 -0.21
N LYS A 85 15.51 -23.39 -0.66
CA LYS A 85 15.06 -24.78 -0.52
C LYS A 85 15.56 -25.32 0.82
N GLY A 86 14.64 -25.86 1.62
CA GLY A 86 14.92 -26.38 2.96
C GLY A 86 14.99 -27.91 3.03
N ASP A 87 15.77 -28.43 3.98
CA ASP A 87 15.87 -29.85 4.36
C ASP A 87 14.95 -30.15 5.55
N SER A 88 13.64 -30.13 5.28
CA SER A 88 12.60 -30.44 6.26
C SER A 88 11.32 -30.88 5.52
N GLU A 89 10.42 -31.51 6.26
CA GLU A 89 9.04 -31.66 5.81
C GLU A 89 8.37 -30.28 5.64
N PRO A 90 7.54 -30.08 4.61
CA PRO A 90 6.74 -28.88 4.46
C PRO A 90 5.82 -28.66 5.67
N PRO A 91 5.56 -27.39 6.04
CA PRO A 91 4.58 -27.07 7.08
C PRO A 91 3.16 -27.45 6.63
N ASP A 92 2.25 -27.55 7.59
CA ASP A 92 0.81 -27.67 7.31
C ASP A 92 0.34 -26.49 6.43
N ILE A 93 -0.63 -26.73 5.56
CA ILE A 93 -1.22 -25.70 4.68
C ILE A 93 -1.84 -24.56 5.49
N ASP A 94 -2.30 -24.85 6.71
CA ASP A 94 -2.89 -23.89 7.64
C ASP A 94 -1.87 -23.25 8.59
N ALA A 95 -0.57 -23.57 8.43
CA ALA A 95 0.46 -23.01 9.29
C ALA A 95 0.59 -21.48 9.08
N PRO A 96 0.76 -20.70 10.16
CA PRO A 96 0.92 -19.26 10.04
C PRO A 96 2.20 -18.92 9.26
N ASN A 97 2.02 -18.22 8.13
CA ASN A 97 3.08 -17.91 7.18
C ASN A 97 4.21 -17.05 7.78
N ILE A 98 3.87 -16.11 8.67
CA ILE A 98 4.82 -15.22 9.35
C ILE A 98 4.51 -15.27 10.84
N GLN A 99 5.51 -15.63 11.66
CA GLN A 99 5.33 -15.76 13.12
C GLN A 99 6.24 -14.82 13.92
N ILE A 100 7.38 -14.44 13.36
CA ILE A 100 8.38 -13.60 14.01
C ILE A 100 8.84 -12.56 12.98
N GLY A 101 9.06 -11.33 13.45
CA GLY A 101 9.67 -10.27 12.65
C GLY A 101 10.68 -9.49 13.48
N LEU A 102 11.88 -9.32 12.92
CA LEU A 102 12.91 -8.42 13.41
C LEU A 102 12.62 -7.01 12.90
N ARG A 103 12.63 -6.03 13.80
CA ARG A 103 12.59 -4.60 13.47
C ARG A 103 13.96 -4.01 13.71
N ILE A 104 14.55 -3.41 12.69
CA ILE A 104 15.91 -2.87 12.76
C ILE A 104 16.03 -1.57 11.96
N SER A 105 16.96 -0.71 12.36
CA SER A 105 17.36 0.47 11.58
C SER A 105 18.79 0.27 11.12
N PRO A 106 19.00 0.00 9.81
CA PRO A 106 20.34 -0.01 9.23
C PRO A 106 21.06 1.33 9.39
N GLU A 107 22.37 1.33 9.17
CA GLU A 107 23.16 2.55 9.16
C GLU A 107 22.60 3.56 8.13
N GLY A 108 22.47 4.82 8.55
CA GLY A 108 21.91 5.89 7.72
C GLY A 108 20.38 6.03 7.78
N SER A 109 19.67 5.17 8.53
CA SER A 109 18.23 5.32 8.73
C SER A 109 17.89 6.62 9.48
N PRO A 110 16.96 7.45 8.99
CA PRO A 110 16.54 8.66 9.68
C PRO A 110 15.60 8.37 10.85
N THR A 111 15.06 7.15 10.94
CA THR A 111 14.10 6.76 11.96
C THR A 111 14.35 5.34 12.48
N ASP A 112 13.75 5.01 13.62
CA ASP A 112 13.76 3.66 14.20
C ASP A 112 12.91 2.66 13.39
N ALA A 113 13.26 1.38 13.42
CA ALA A 113 12.52 0.30 12.77
C ALA A 113 12.27 0.52 11.26
N ASP A 114 13.28 1.05 10.56
CA ASP A 114 13.24 1.37 9.12
C ASP A 114 13.10 0.11 8.24
N LEU A 115 13.58 -1.04 8.73
CA LEU A 115 13.41 -2.35 8.10
C LEU A 115 12.63 -3.30 9.01
N GLN A 116 11.80 -4.13 8.37
CA GLN A 116 11.24 -5.35 8.95
C GLN A 116 11.83 -6.56 8.21
N ILE A 117 12.38 -7.52 8.94
CA ILE A 117 12.90 -8.77 8.39
C ILE A 117 12.19 -9.94 9.05
N SER A 118 11.64 -10.86 8.26
CA SER A 118 10.86 -11.99 8.77
C SER A 118 11.13 -13.26 7.95
N PRO A 119 11.41 -14.40 8.59
CA PRO A 119 11.22 -15.70 7.96
C PRO A 119 9.75 -15.85 7.56
N ILE A 120 9.51 -16.37 6.36
CA ILE A 120 8.18 -16.52 5.79
C ILE A 120 8.05 -17.86 5.07
N LEU A 121 6.93 -18.54 5.26
CA LEU A 121 6.60 -19.75 4.52
C LEU A 121 6.17 -19.38 3.08
N MET A 122 6.65 -20.14 2.10
CA MET A 122 6.33 -19.91 0.69
C MET A 122 5.07 -20.68 0.28
N SER A 123 3.94 -20.32 0.89
CA SER A 123 2.62 -20.74 0.42
C SER A 123 2.28 -20.05 -0.91
N SER A 124 1.31 -20.57 -1.66
CA SER A 124 0.97 -20.10 -3.02
C SER A 124 0.66 -18.61 -3.13
N GLU A 125 0.19 -17.98 -2.04
CA GLU A 125 -0.13 -16.55 -2.01
C GLU A 125 1.09 -15.65 -1.71
N HIS A 126 2.16 -16.22 -1.14
CA HIS A 126 3.40 -15.51 -0.76
C HIS A 126 4.61 -15.90 -1.62
N ALA A 127 4.47 -16.93 -2.47
CA ALA A 127 5.50 -17.33 -3.41
C ALA A 127 5.69 -16.23 -4.48
N PRO A 128 6.93 -15.75 -4.72
CA PRO A 128 7.21 -14.82 -5.80
C PRO A 128 6.75 -15.42 -7.14
N SER A 129 5.93 -14.68 -7.90
CA SER A 129 5.48 -15.13 -9.23
C SER A 129 6.62 -15.36 -10.23
N SER A 130 7.80 -14.79 -9.95
CA SER A 130 9.03 -14.97 -10.72
C SER A 130 9.73 -16.30 -10.46
N VAL A 131 9.34 -17.04 -9.42
CA VAL A 131 9.95 -18.34 -9.08
C VAL A 131 8.90 -19.44 -9.15
N VAL A 132 9.06 -20.35 -10.11
CA VAL A 132 8.22 -21.54 -10.22
C VAL A 132 8.78 -22.62 -9.29
N ILE A 133 8.02 -22.98 -8.27
CA ILE A 133 8.31 -24.10 -7.38
C ILE A 133 7.49 -25.31 -7.88
N GLU A 134 8.12 -26.17 -8.68
CA GLU A 134 7.50 -27.37 -9.26
C GLU A 134 7.77 -28.63 -8.40
N SER A 135 7.85 -28.49 -7.07
CA SER A 135 8.02 -29.63 -6.17
C SER A 135 7.29 -29.45 -4.84
N ASP A 136 6.94 -30.57 -4.22
CA ASP A 136 6.41 -30.63 -2.85
C ASP A 136 7.53 -30.46 -1.80
N ASP A 137 8.74 -30.06 -2.21
CA ASP A 137 9.84 -29.84 -1.28
C ASP A 137 9.56 -28.62 -0.39
N PHE A 138 10.13 -28.60 0.80
CA PHE A 138 10.02 -27.46 1.70
C PHE A 138 10.78 -26.25 1.17
N HIS A 139 10.08 -25.11 1.07
CA HIS A 139 10.65 -23.83 0.68
C HIS A 139 10.26 -22.75 1.69
N PHE A 140 11.20 -21.86 1.96
CA PHE A 140 10.97 -20.70 2.82
C PHE A 140 11.73 -19.49 2.31
N GLY A 141 11.24 -18.32 2.67
CA GLY A 141 11.88 -17.04 2.39
C GLY A 141 12.35 -16.35 3.65
N ILE A 142 13.28 -15.42 3.49
CA ILE A 142 13.53 -14.34 4.45
C ILE A 142 13.10 -13.05 3.75
N SER A 143 11.94 -12.55 4.15
CA SER A 143 11.39 -11.27 3.70
C SER A 143 12.16 -10.13 4.35
N PHE A 144 12.43 -9.08 3.60
CA PHE A 144 12.91 -7.80 4.11
C PHE A 144 12.13 -6.69 3.45
N ALA A 145 11.57 -5.80 4.27
CA ALA A 145 10.66 -4.74 3.82
C ALA A 145 11.04 -3.39 4.41
N LEU A 146 11.08 -2.37 3.56
CA LEU A 146 11.33 -0.99 3.95
C LEU A 146 10.05 -0.39 4.49
N GLN A 147 10.09 0.05 5.75
CA GLN A 147 8.93 0.52 6.51
C GLN A 147 8.74 2.04 6.41
N ASN A 148 9.69 2.73 5.78
CA ASN A 148 9.75 4.18 5.69
C ASN A 148 10.37 4.58 4.33
N ALA A 149 9.75 4.08 3.26
CA ALA A 149 10.17 4.37 1.90
C ALA A 149 9.93 5.85 1.56
N ARG A 150 10.93 6.48 0.94
CA ARG A 150 10.83 7.88 0.50
C ARG A 150 10.03 8.02 -0.78
N GLY A 151 10.19 7.07 -1.70
CA GLY A 151 9.42 7.00 -2.93
C GLY A 151 7.91 6.95 -2.66
N SER A 152 7.15 7.52 -3.57
CA SER A 152 5.69 7.43 -3.54
C SER A 152 5.12 7.34 -4.94
N GLY A 153 4.04 6.59 -5.03
CA GLY A 153 3.34 6.34 -6.27
C GLY A 153 2.11 7.21 -6.47
N ARG A 154 1.26 6.76 -7.39
CA ARG A 154 -0.03 7.37 -7.69
C ARG A 154 -1.07 6.35 -8.16
N ILE A 155 -2.34 6.73 -8.02
CA ILE A 155 -3.54 6.09 -8.54
C ILE A 155 -4.16 7.04 -9.57
N LYS A 156 -4.45 6.54 -10.76
CA LYS A 156 -5.23 7.26 -11.78
C LYS A 156 -6.43 6.42 -12.20
N LEU A 157 -7.54 7.06 -12.54
CA LEU A 157 -8.62 6.36 -13.24
C LEU A 157 -8.11 5.75 -14.55
N ALA A 158 -8.48 4.49 -14.81
CA ALA A 158 -8.26 3.84 -16.11
C ALA A 158 -9.38 4.19 -17.10
N SER A 159 -10.61 4.39 -16.59
CA SER A 159 -11.79 4.80 -17.35
C SER A 159 -12.81 5.50 -16.45
N THR A 160 -13.98 5.80 -17.00
CA THR A 160 -15.14 6.33 -16.28
C THR A 160 -16.06 5.24 -15.74
N ASP A 161 -15.77 3.95 -15.98
CA ASP A 161 -16.53 2.83 -15.43
C ASP A 161 -16.10 2.56 -13.97
N PRO A 162 -17.00 2.68 -12.98
CA PRO A 162 -16.67 2.41 -11.57
C PRO A 162 -16.29 0.95 -11.29
N GLY A 163 -16.64 0.01 -12.18
CA GLY A 163 -16.28 -1.40 -12.07
C GLY A 163 -14.86 -1.73 -12.59
N GLU A 164 -14.26 -0.82 -13.36
CA GLU A 164 -12.89 -1.00 -13.85
C GLU A 164 -11.85 -0.61 -12.79
N GLN A 165 -10.84 -1.45 -12.63
CA GLN A 165 -9.75 -1.19 -11.69
C GLN A 165 -8.92 0.01 -12.15
N PRO A 166 -8.46 0.87 -11.23
CA PRO A 166 -7.67 2.04 -11.59
C PRO A 166 -6.25 1.62 -12.04
N TYR A 167 -5.57 2.55 -12.70
CA TYR A 167 -4.13 2.43 -12.92
C TYR A 167 -3.41 2.66 -11.58
N ILE A 168 -2.60 1.68 -11.17
CA ILE A 168 -1.82 1.71 -9.93
C ILE A 168 -0.34 1.69 -10.29
N ASN A 169 0.40 2.70 -9.82
CA ASN A 169 1.86 2.70 -9.91
C ASN A 169 2.43 3.12 -8.55
N TYR A 170 3.08 2.19 -7.86
CA TYR A 170 3.75 2.45 -6.58
C TYR A 170 5.06 3.24 -6.71
N ASP A 171 5.66 3.24 -7.90
CA ASP A 171 6.97 3.82 -8.17
C ASP A 171 8.06 3.32 -7.20
N TYR A 172 8.02 2.01 -6.90
CA TYR A 172 8.93 1.40 -5.94
C TYR A 172 10.40 1.62 -6.32
N LEU A 173 11.21 1.93 -5.30
CA LEU A 173 12.67 2.03 -5.40
C LEU A 173 13.16 3.13 -6.35
N SER A 174 12.30 4.09 -6.72
CA SER A 174 12.71 5.25 -7.53
C SER A 174 13.70 6.15 -6.79
N ASP A 175 13.57 6.29 -5.47
CA ASP A 175 14.52 7.02 -4.63
C ASP A 175 15.82 6.19 -4.40
N PRO A 176 17.02 6.75 -4.64
CA PRO A 176 18.28 6.10 -4.32
C PRO A 176 18.42 5.64 -2.85
N TYR A 177 17.80 6.35 -1.91
CA TYR A 177 17.76 5.96 -0.50
C TYR A 177 17.06 4.62 -0.30
N ASP A 178 15.91 4.43 -0.95
CA ASP A 178 15.12 3.20 -0.79
C ASP A 178 15.91 1.99 -1.31
N ARG A 179 16.59 2.16 -2.45
CA ARG A 179 17.50 1.14 -3.00
C ARG A 179 18.65 0.83 -2.05
N GLN A 180 19.30 1.84 -1.51
CA GLN A 180 20.37 1.66 -0.53
C GLN A 180 19.90 0.86 0.69
N GLN A 181 18.75 1.21 1.27
CA GLN A 181 18.20 0.52 2.44
C GLN A 181 17.80 -0.93 2.11
N MET A 182 17.19 -1.16 0.95
CA MET A 182 16.81 -2.50 0.51
C MET A 182 18.02 -3.40 0.24
N ARG A 183 19.13 -2.86 -0.29
CA ARG A 183 20.41 -3.62 -0.39
C ARG A 183 20.96 -4.01 0.98
N GLN A 184 20.85 -3.13 1.98
CA GLN A 184 21.22 -3.47 3.36
C GLN A 184 20.33 -4.59 3.92
N GLY A 185 19.01 -4.50 3.70
CA GLY A 185 18.05 -5.54 4.07
C GLY A 185 18.36 -6.90 3.43
N LEU A 186 18.70 -6.90 2.14
CA LEU A 186 19.10 -8.11 1.42
C LEU A 186 20.35 -8.75 2.06
N ARG A 187 21.38 -7.96 2.34
CA ARG A 187 22.61 -8.45 2.99
C ARG A 187 22.32 -9.06 4.36
N MET A 188 21.50 -8.39 5.17
CA MET A 188 21.10 -8.90 6.49
C MET A 188 20.29 -10.20 6.39
N ALA A 189 19.36 -10.30 5.43
CA ALA A 189 18.59 -11.51 5.20
C ALA A 189 19.51 -12.71 4.85
N LEU A 190 20.51 -12.48 3.99
CA LEU A 190 21.49 -13.50 3.62
C LEU A 190 22.41 -13.87 4.79
N GLU A 191 22.81 -12.90 5.61
CA GLU A 191 23.60 -13.13 6.83
C GLU A 191 22.83 -14.03 7.80
N ILE A 192 21.56 -13.72 8.08
CA ILE A 192 20.68 -14.54 8.94
C ILE A 192 20.58 -15.98 8.40
N ALA A 193 20.39 -16.14 7.09
CA ALA A 193 20.32 -17.46 6.46
C ALA A 193 21.65 -18.25 6.58
N SER A 194 22.78 -17.56 6.62
CA SER A 194 24.11 -18.18 6.68
C SER A 194 24.53 -18.64 8.09
N GLU A 195 23.76 -18.28 9.11
CA GLU A 195 24.01 -18.62 10.51
C GLU A 195 23.21 -19.84 10.98
N SER A 196 23.67 -20.49 12.07
CA SER A 196 22.92 -21.57 12.73
C SER A 196 21.70 -20.98 13.50
N PRO A 197 20.53 -21.63 13.48
CA PRO A 197 20.27 -22.94 12.88
C PRO A 197 19.88 -22.90 11.40
N PHE A 198 19.61 -21.74 10.78
CA PHE A 198 19.12 -21.66 9.39
C PHE A 198 20.01 -22.41 8.39
N LYS A 199 21.32 -22.20 8.46
CA LYS A 199 22.28 -22.85 7.56
C LYS A 199 22.19 -24.37 7.56
N GLU A 200 21.81 -24.97 8.69
CA GLU A 200 21.70 -26.43 8.83
C GLU A 200 20.50 -27.00 8.05
N TYR A 201 19.49 -26.17 7.80
CA TYR A 201 18.29 -26.55 7.06
C TYR A 201 18.32 -26.09 5.60
N ILE A 202 19.29 -25.29 5.14
CA ILE A 202 19.30 -24.80 3.76
C ILE A 202 20.02 -25.78 2.85
N ILE A 203 19.29 -26.34 1.90
CA ILE A 203 19.85 -27.14 0.79
C ILE A 203 20.45 -26.20 -0.26
N GLU A 204 19.68 -25.17 -0.64
CA GLU A 204 20.03 -24.29 -1.75
C GLU A 204 19.38 -22.90 -1.57
N ARG A 205 20.11 -21.85 -1.95
CA ARG A 205 19.52 -20.52 -2.18
C ARG A 205 19.07 -20.43 -3.63
N LEU A 206 17.77 -20.29 -3.83
CA LEU A 206 17.15 -20.24 -5.16
C LEU A 206 17.17 -18.82 -5.74
N ASN A 207 16.96 -17.80 -4.89
CA ASN A 207 16.89 -16.41 -5.31
C ASN A 207 17.31 -15.48 -4.14
N PRO A 208 18.05 -14.38 -4.34
CA PRO A 208 18.83 -14.02 -5.54
C PRO A 208 19.83 -15.11 -5.96
N THR A 209 20.41 -15.01 -7.15
CA THR A 209 21.54 -15.83 -7.61
C THR A 209 22.89 -15.24 -7.17
N ASP A 210 24.02 -15.92 -7.40
CA ASP A 210 25.35 -15.32 -7.18
C ASP A 210 25.61 -14.12 -8.11
N ALA A 211 25.04 -14.14 -9.32
CA ALA A 211 25.19 -13.04 -10.28
C ALA A 211 24.48 -11.77 -9.81
N ASP A 212 23.32 -11.91 -9.18
CA ASP A 212 22.57 -10.77 -8.61
C ASP A 212 23.33 -10.10 -7.45
N LEU A 213 24.23 -10.81 -6.78
CA LEU A 213 24.96 -10.33 -5.59
C LEU A 213 26.36 -9.77 -5.89
N GLN A 214 26.77 -9.65 -7.16
CA GLN A 214 28.13 -9.27 -7.53
C GLN A 214 28.47 -7.80 -7.24
N SER A 215 27.47 -6.91 -7.31
CA SER A 215 27.65 -5.47 -7.08
C SER A 215 26.37 -4.81 -6.56
N ASP A 216 26.49 -3.57 -6.10
CA ASP A 216 25.32 -2.75 -5.77
C ASP A 216 24.38 -2.59 -6.97
N ASP A 217 24.92 -2.45 -8.19
CA ASP A 217 24.13 -2.32 -9.41
C ASP A 217 23.35 -3.61 -9.74
N SER A 218 23.99 -4.78 -9.62
CA SER A 218 23.29 -6.06 -9.86
C SER A 218 22.21 -6.32 -8.80
N MET A 219 22.44 -5.88 -7.57
CA MET A 219 21.45 -5.97 -6.49
C MET A 219 20.26 -5.03 -6.75
N ASP A 220 20.50 -3.81 -7.24
CA ASP A 220 19.43 -2.88 -7.63
C ASP A 220 18.59 -3.44 -8.78
N ASP A 221 19.24 -4.01 -9.81
CA ASP A 221 18.54 -4.67 -10.91
C ASP A 221 17.70 -5.86 -10.44
N TRP A 222 18.19 -6.62 -9.46
CA TRP A 222 17.42 -7.70 -8.86
C TRP A 222 16.26 -7.19 -8.01
N LEU A 223 16.47 -6.16 -7.20
CA LEU A 223 15.42 -5.54 -6.38
C LEU A 223 14.30 -4.98 -7.26
N LEU A 224 14.63 -4.29 -8.35
CA LEU A 224 13.63 -3.73 -9.28
C LEU A 224 12.78 -4.82 -9.96
N ARG A 225 13.33 -6.02 -10.17
CA ARG A 225 12.61 -7.17 -10.72
C ARG A 225 11.79 -7.94 -9.68
N ASN A 226 12.15 -7.85 -8.40
CA ASN A 226 11.62 -8.69 -7.31
C ASN A 226 11.03 -7.88 -6.14
N ALA A 227 10.75 -6.59 -6.35
CA ALA A 227 10.04 -5.79 -5.36
C ALA A 227 8.55 -6.15 -5.37
N TYR A 228 8.03 -6.40 -4.18
CA TYR A 228 6.64 -6.73 -3.89
C TYR A 228 6.07 -5.76 -2.87
N THR A 229 4.75 -5.80 -2.71
CA THR A 229 4.00 -5.05 -1.71
C THR A 229 3.86 -5.86 -0.42
N GLN A 230 3.85 -5.21 0.75
CA GLN A 230 3.33 -5.84 1.99
C GLN A 230 1.80 -5.66 2.14
N HIS A 231 1.12 -5.19 1.10
CA HIS A 231 -0.30 -4.86 1.06
C HIS A 231 -0.70 -3.77 2.07
N HIS A 232 0.14 -2.75 2.23
CA HIS A 232 -0.06 -1.63 3.14
C HIS A 232 -0.32 -0.30 2.42
N SER A 233 -0.97 -0.36 1.25
CA SER A 233 -1.35 0.81 0.46
C SER A 233 -2.02 1.87 1.32
N SER A 234 -1.54 3.11 1.24
CA SER A 234 -2.00 4.24 2.05
C SER A 234 -1.70 5.59 1.37
N GLY A 235 -2.18 6.69 1.94
CA GLY A 235 -1.75 8.05 1.60
C GLY A 235 -2.34 8.73 0.37
N THR A 236 -3.19 8.05 -0.39
CA THR A 236 -3.78 8.54 -1.65
C THR A 236 -4.88 9.60 -1.50
N CYS A 237 -5.31 9.89 -0.28
CA CYS A 237 -6.18 11.00 0.09
C CYS A 237 -5.56 11.74 1.30
N LYS A 238 -4.27 12.03 1.18
CA LYS A 238 -3.38 12.54 2.24
C LYS A 238 -4.06 13.57 3.17
N MET A 239 -4.04 13.30 4.47
CA MET A 239 -4.38 14.29 5.49
C MET A 239 -3.25 15.32 5.62
N GLY A 240 -3.60 16.61 5.70
CA GLY A 240 -2.61 17.68 5.85
C GLY A 240 -3.23 19.01 6.24
N SER A 241 -2.39 20.00 6.50
CA SER A 241 -2.86 21.36 6.77
C SER A 241 -3.45 21.98 5.50
N ALA A 242 -4.32 22.99 5.66
CA ALA A 242 -4.90 23.71 4.53
C ALA A 242 -3.87 24.44 3.63
N SER A 243 -2.63 24.58 4.12
CA SER A 243 -1.51 25.17 3.35
C SER A 243 -0.72 24.14 2.55
N ASP A 244 -0.93 22.84 2.78
CA ASP A 244 -0.32 21.78 1.97
C ASP A 244 -1.13 21.61 0.68
N PRO A 245 -0.58 21.96 -0.50
CA PRO A 245 -1.32 21.88 -1.76
C PRO A 245 -1.67 20.45 -2.16
N MET A 246 -1.07 19.43 -1.52
CA MET A 246 -1.33 18.02 -1.76
C MET A 246 -2.28 17.40 -0.73
N ALA A 247 -2.75 18.16 0.27
CA ALA A 247 -3.69 17.66 1.25
C ALA A 247 -5.09 17.52 0.64
N VAL A 248 -5.70 16.34 0.83
CA VAL A 248 -7.07 16.04 0.39
C VAL A 248 -8.05 16.24 1.54
N VAL A 249 -7.65 15.86 2.76
CA VAL A 249 -8.49 16.00 3.95
C VAL A 249 -7.81 16.78 5.07
N ASN A 250 -8.63 17.40 5.92
CA ASN A 250 -8.17 18.01 7.16
C ASN A 250 -8.00 16.96 8.29
N GLN A 251 -7.63 17.41 9.49
CA GLN A 251 -7.39 16.54 10.65
C GLN A 251 -8.60 15.75 11.15
N TYR A 252 -9.82 16.09 10.70
CA TYR A 252 -11.07 15.41 11.03
C TYR A 252 -11.56 14.50 9.90
N GLY A 253 -10.75 14.33 8.85
CA GLY A 253 -11.07 13.54 7.67
C GLY A 253 -12.00 14.27 6.69
N HIS A 254 -12.33 15.56 6.88
CA HIS A 254 -13.19 16.29 5.95
C HIS A 254 -12.42 16.60 4.67
N VAL A 255 -13.04 16.33 3.52
CA VAL A 255 -12.48 16.68 2.21
C VAL A 255 -12.46 18.20 2.06
N TYR A 256 -11.31 18.77 1.72
CA TYR A 256 -11.21 20.20 1.51
C TYR A 256 -12.13 20.66 0.38
N GLY A 257 -12.85 21.76 0.58
CA GLY A 257 -13.74 22.35 -0.43
C GLY A 257 -15.09 21.65 -0.61
N ILE A 258 -15.37 20.55 0.11
CA ILE A 258 -16.66 19.84 0.05
C ILE A 258 -17.25 19.68 1.45
N ASP A 259 -18.35 20.37 1.72
CA ASP A 259 -19.15 20.18 2.92
C ASP A 259 -19.74 18.78 2.97
N ASN A 260 -19.86 18.23 4.19
CA ASN A 260 -20.45 16.91 4.48
C ASN A 260 -19.76 15.68 3.87
N LEU A 261 -18.54 15.82 3.37
CA LEU A 261 -17.79 14.70 2.82
C LEU A 261 -16.57 14.41 3.69
N ARG A 262 -16.42 13.16 4.13
CA ARG A 262 -15.21 12.67 4.79
C ARG A 262 -14.58 11.51 4.04
N VAL A 263 -13.27 11.36 4.17
CA VAL A 263 -12.56 10.12 3.90
C VAL A 263 -12.01 9.59 5.23
N VAL A 264 -12.28 8.31 5.52
CA VAL A 264 -11.93 7.66 6.79
C VAL A 264 -11.47 6.24 6.49
N ASP A 265 -10.21 6.10 6.09
CA ASP A 265 -9.51 4.84 5.88
C ASP A 265 -7.98 5.10 5.73
N ALA A 266 -7.20 4.09 5.31
CA ALA A 266 -5.75 4.21 5.14
C ALA A 266 -5.29 5.25 4.10
N SER A 267 -6.16 5.69 3.18
CA SER A 267 -5.84 6.72 2.19
C SER A 267 -5.46 8.05 2.85
N ILE A 268 -5.94 8.34 4.07
CA ILE A 268 -5.70 9.64 4.71
C ILE A 268 -4.36 9.71 5.44
N MET A 269 -3.65 8.59 5.60
CA MET A 269 -2.36 8.58 6.30
C MET A 269 -1.36 9.51 5.57
N PRO A 270 -0.77 10.52 6.23
CA PRO A 270 0.15 11.45 5.55
C PRO A 270 1.37 10.73 4.94
N ASP A 271 1.80 9.67 5.60
CA ASP A 271 2.80 8.70 5.18
C ASP A 271 2.39 7.32 5.71
N VAL A 272 2.91 6.24 5.13
CA VAL A 272 2.66 4.89 5.67
C VAL A 272 3.27 4.81 7.07
N ILE A 273 2.52 4.23 8.01
CA ILE A 273 3.03 4.01 9.36
C ILE A 273 4.07 2.89 9.36
N ARG A 274 5.09 2.98 10.22
CA ARG A 274 6.16 1.98 10.34
C ARG A 274 5.72 0.70 11.08
N ALA A 275 4.57 0.14 10.70
CA ALA A 275 3.95 -1.07 11.23
C ALA A 275 2.92 -1.62 10.21
N ASN A 276 2.26 -2.73 10.49
CA ASN A 276 1.11 -3.15 9.68
C ASN A 276 -0.05 -2.15 9.84
N THR A 277 -0.69 -1.76 8.74
CA THR A 277 -1.64 -0.62 8.71
C THR A 277 -2.98 -0.88 9.37
N ASN A 278 -3.39 -2.15 9.53
CA ASN A 278 -4.73 -2.51 10.00
C ASN A 278 -5.12 -1.85 11.33
N ALA A 279 -4.29 -1.99 12.38
CA ALA A 279 -4.60 -1.44 13.70
C ALA A 279 -4.71 0.09 13.68
N THR A 280 -3.85 0.76 12.91
CA THR A 280 -3.90 2.21 12.74
C THR A 280 -5.15 2.65 11.97
N THR A 281 -5.56 1.92 10.94
CA THR A 281 -6.80 2.19 10.21
C THR A 281 -8.04 2.08 11.12
N ILE A 282 -8.09 1.05 11.98
CA ILE A 282 -9.16 0.92 13.00
C ILE A 282 -9.13 2.10 13.96
N MET A 283 -7.94 2.49 14.45
CA MET A 283 -7.80 3.65 15.35
C MET A 283 -8.27 4.95 14.69
N ILE A 284 -7.93 5.18 13.41
CA ILE A 284 -8.41 6.32 12.62
C ILE A 284 -9.94 6.32 12.60
N ALA A 285 -10.56 5.19 12.28
CA ALA A 285 -12.02 5.06 12.20
C ALA A 285 -12.69 5.33 13.55
N GLU A 286 -12.21 4.73 14.63
CA GLU A 286 -12.73 4.96 15.99
C GLU A 286 -12.61 6.43 16.39
N LYS A 287 -11.47 7.06 16.10
CA LYS A 287 -11.24 8.47 16.46
C LYS A 287 -12.18 9.41 15.72
N VAL A 288 -12.40 9.18 14.42
CA VAL A 288 -13.34 9.99 13.63
C VAL A 288 -14.78 9.73 14.04
N ALA A 289 -15.14 8.48 14.40
CA ALA A 289 -16.46 8.16 14.90
C ALA A 289 -16.80 8.91 16.20
N ASP A 290 -15.83 9.07 17.11
CA ASP A 290 -16.02 9.86 18.32
C ASP A 290 -16.22 11.35 18.02
N TRP A 291 -15.45 11.92 17.10
CA TRP A 291 -15.66 13.30 16.65
C TRP A 291 -17.05 13.53 16.03
N ILE A 292 -17.54 12.57 15.24
CA ILE A 292 -18.90 12.64 14.69
C ILE A 292 -19.94 12.69 15.81
N LYS A 293 -19.80 11.87 16.86
CA LYS A 293 -20.70 11.88 18.03
C LYS A 293 -20.65 13.22 18.78
N GLU A 294 -19.49 13.88 18.78
CA GLU A 294 -19.27 15.20 19.38
C GLU A 294 -19.76 16.36 18.48
N GLY A 295 -20.20 16.08 17.25
CA GLY A 295 -20.66 17.09 16.29
C GLY A 295 -19.52 17.85 15.59
N ILE A 296 -18.31 17.27 15.60
CA ILE A 296 -17.11 17.75 14.89
C ILE A 296 -17.05 17.09 13.51
#